data_AF-A0A131Y6Z5-F1
#
_entry.id   AF-A0A131Y6Z5-F1
#
_cell.length_a   1.000
_cell.length_b   1.000
_cell.length_c   1.000
_cell.angle_alpha   90.00
_cell.angle_beta   90.00
_cell.angle_gamma   90.00
#
_symmetry.space_group_name_H-M   'P 1'
#
loop_
_entity.id
_entity.type
_entity.pdbx_description
1 polymer ?
#
loop_
_entity_poly.entity_id
_entity_poly.type
_entity_poly.pdbx_seq_one_letter_code
_entity_poly.pdbx_strand_id
1 'polypeptide(L)'
;AISAEASRTLGFMRRNLRDAPPHVRKLAYETYIRPKLEYATSIWNPHQAYLINTLEAVQNRAARFILSSYDHFTSVSSLKNQLGLTPLLLRRKVSRLCLLHKIYYHCPDLRDSLLSPPERMSSHLNNSCAIKRISGKSKAFNESLLPLAISEWNQLPSSIVTISDATAFLNTLQTHVL
;
A
#
# COMPACT_ATOMS: atom_id res chain seq x y z
N ALA A 1 16.93 0.71 -7.54
CA ALA A 1 16.25 1.24 -8.73
C ALA A 1 15.13 2.24 -8.35
N ILE A 2 14.01 1.79 -7.77
CA ILE A 2 12.82 2.64 -7.50
C ILE A 2 13.11 3.77 -6.49
N SER A 3 13.69 3.45 -5.32
CA SER A 3 13.99 4.44 -4.28
C SER A 3 14.98 5.51 -4.76
N ALA A 4 15.98 5.10 -5.56
CA ALA A 4 16.97 6.01 -6.15
C ALA A 4 16.33 6.96 -7.17
N GLU A 5 15.46 6.44 -8.04
CA GLU A 5 14.74 7.26 -9.02
C GLU A 5 13.79 8.26 -8.35
N ALA A 6 13.02 7.82 -7.37
CA ALA A 6 12.15 8.69 -6.58
C ALA A 6 12.97 9.75 -5.83
N SER A 7 14.15 9.38 -5.29
CA SER A 7 15.06 10.32 -4.62
C SER A 7 15.63 11.36 -5.58
N ARG A 8 15.99 10.97 -6.81
CA ARG A 8 16.48 11.90 -7.85
C ARG A 8 15.40 12.89 -8.25
N THR A 9 14.16 12.41 -8.41
CA THR A 9 12.99 13.26 -8.68
C THR A 9 12.74 14.24 -7.52
N LEU A 10 12.81 13.77 -6.27
CA LEU A 10 12.74 14.65 -5.10
C LEU A 10 13.85 15.71 -5.09
N GLY A 11 15.09 15.33 -5.42
CA GLY A 11 16.21 16.27 -5.53
C GLY A 11 15.99 17.34 -6.60
N PHE A 12 15.40 16.96 -7.74
CA PHE A 12 14.99 17.92 -8.77
C PHE A 12 13.92 18.89 -8.24
N MET A 13 12.87 18.39 -7.57
CA MET A 13 11.83 19.24 -6.99
C MET A 13 12.38 20.19 -5.93
N ARG A 14 13.32 19.73 -5.09
CA ARG A 14 13.97 20.57 -4.07
C ARG A 14 14.72 21.76 -4.63
N ARG A 15 15.31 21.63 -5.83
CA ARG A 15 16.05 22.71 -6.49
C ARG A 15 15.13 23.72 -7.17
N ASN A 16 14.04 23.25 -7.77
CA ASN A 16 13.15 24.10 -8.58
C ASN A 16 11.99 24.70 -7.78
N LEU A 17 11.51 24.02 -6.74
CA LEU A 17 10.34 24.41 -5.94
C LEU A 17 10.73 24.80 -4.51
N ARG A 18 11.94 25.34 -4.33
CA ARG A 18 12.44 25.74 -3.01
C ARG A 18 11.56 26.80 -2.36
N ASP A 19 11.20 27.83 -3.12
CA ASP A 19 10.45 29.00 -2.65
C ASP A 19 8.93 28.84 -2.84
N ALA A 20 8.50 27.69 -3.38
CA ALA A 20 7.09 27.40 -3.60
C ALA A 20 6.35 27.19 -2.26
N PRO A 21 5.06 27.58 -2.18
CA PRO A 21 4.27 27.35 -0.98
C PRO A 21 4.10 25.84 -0.71
N PRO A 22 3.85 25.43 0.55
CA PRO A 22 3.77 24.02 0.94
C PRO A 22 2.77 23.19 0.12
N HIS A 23 1.62 23.77 -0.23
CA HIS A 23 0.60 23.07 -1.01
C HIS A 23 1.09 22.70 -2.44
N VAL A 24 1.87 23.57 -3.09
CA VAL A 24 2.47 23.29 -4.41
C VAL A 24 3.53 22.19 -4.30
N ARG A 25 4.36 22.22 -3.25
CA ARG A 25 5.34 21.16 -2.98
C ARG A 25 4.67 19.82 -2.71
N LYS A 26 3.57 19.82 -1.95
CA LYS A 26 2.76 18.62 -1.71
C LYS A 26 2.20 18.08 -3.03
N LEU A 27 1.57 18.94 -3.83
CA LEU A 27 1.03 18.57 -5.14
C LEU A 27 2.12 17.95 -6.03
N ALA A 28 3.30 18.58 -6.13
CA ALA A 28 4.42 18.05 -6.91
C ALA A 28 4.91 16.67 -6.41
N TYR A 29 4.91 16.45 -5.09
CA TYR A 29 5.21 15.13 -4.54
C TYR A 29 4.16 14.09 -4.94
N GLU A 30 2.88 14.42 -4.83
CA GLU A 30 1.77 13.52 -5.15
C GLU A 30 1.67 13.20 -6.64
N THR A 31 2.08 14.12 -7.52
CA THR A 31 2.02 13.92 -8.97
C THR A 31 3.24 13.18 -9.53
N TYR A 32 4.45 13.48 -9.07
CA TYR A 32 5.67 12.96 -9.70
C TYR A 32 6.37 11.85 -8.91
N ILE A 33 6.30 11.89 -7.58
CA ILE A 33 7.07 10.99 -6.71
C ILE A 33 6.19 9.83 -6.23
N ARG A 34 4.98 10.12 -5.79
CA ARG A 34 4.05 9.12 -5.28
C ARG A 34 3.76 8.00 -6.29
N PRO A 35 3.47 8.26 -7.58
CA PRO A 35 3.22 7.18 -8.55
C PRO A 35 4.43 6.27 -8.74
N LYS A 36 5.65 6.82 -8.68
CA LYS A 36 6.89 6.01 -8.78
C LYS A 36 7.06 5.07 -7.59
N LEU A 37 6.67 5.50 -6.39
CA LEU A 37 6.75 4.69 -5.17
C LEU A 37 5.64 3.63 -5.08
N GLU A 38 4.52 3.87 -5.76
CA GLU A 38 3.32 3.01 -5.78
C GLU A 38 3.26 2.05 -6.97
N TYR A 39 4.09 2.29 -7.98
CA TYR A 39 4.18 1.45 -9.17
C TYR A 39 4.44 -0.02 -8.80
N ALA A 40 3.63 -0.91 -9.37
CA ALA A 40 3.70 -2.35 -9.20
C ALA A 40 3.67 -2.85 -7.73
N THR A 41 3.27 -2.01 -6.77
CA THR A 41 3.33 -2.37 -5.33
C THR A 41 2.37 -3.47 -4.91
N SER A 42 1.32 -3.72 -5.68
CA SER A 42 0.44 -4.87 -5.46
C SER A 42 1.21 -6.18 -5.61
N ILE A 43 2.03 -6.32 -6.67
CA ILE A 43 2.78 -7.54 -7.00
C ILE A 43 4.14 -7.54 -6.30
N TRP A 44 4.90 -6.45 -6.41
CA TRP A 44 6.22 -6.30 -5.80
C TRP A 44 6.11 -5.61 -4.44
N ASN A 45 6.10 -6.41 -3.37
CA ASN A 45 6.09 -5.92 -2.00
C ASN A 45 7.30 -6.48 -1.22
N PRO A 46 8.31 -5.64 -0.90
CA PRO A 46 9.44 -6.10 -0.10
C PRO A 46 9.00 -6.33 1.35
N HIS A 47 9.33 -7.49 1.91
CA HIS A 47 9.04 -7.83 3.31
C HIS A 47 10.21 -7.50 4.25
N GLN A 48 11.40 -7.29 3.70
CA GLN A 48 12.59 -6.97 4.48
C GLN A 48 12.50 -5.55 5.02
N ALA A 49 12.66 -5.41 6.33
CA ALA A 49 12.52 -4.13 7.04
C ALA A 49 13.42 -3.03 6.45
N TYR A 50 14.65 -3.35 6.06
CA TYR A 50 15.56 -2.37 5.46
C TYR A 50 15.02 -1.81 4.14
N LEU A 51 14.41 -2.64 3.28
CA LEU A 51 13.80 -2.18 2.02
C LEU A 51 12.57 -1.32 2.29
N ILE A 52 11.70 -1.74 3.22
CA ILE A 52 10.53 -0.97 3.64
C ILE A 52 10.97 0.42 4.13
N ASN A 53 11.98 0.45 5.01
CA ASN A 53 12.54 1.68 5.56
C ASN A 53 13.19 2.56 4.48
N THR A 54 13.87 1.99 3.49
CA THR A 54 14.46 2.77 2.39
C THR A 54 13.40 3.46 1.52
N LEU A 55 12.24 2.84 1.33
CA LEU A 55 11.13 3.43 0.59
C LEU A 55 10.44 4.51 1.43
N GLU A 56 10.17 4.24 2.71
CA GLU A 56 9.57 5.20 3.63
C GLU A 56 10.49 6.42 3.85
N ALA A 57 11.81 6.23 3.81
CA ALA A 57 12.78 7.32 3.88
C ALA A 57 12.64 8.35 2.74
N VAL A 58 12.12 7.95 1.57
CA VAL A 58 11.80 8.91 0.49
C VAL A 58 10.63 9.80 0.90
N GLN A 59 9.55 9.22 1.43
CA GLN A 59 8.38 9.96 1.93
C GLN A 59 8.74 10.85 3.13
N ASN A 60 9.57 10.36 4.05
CA ASN A 60 10.07 11.13 5.19
C ASN A 60 10.85 12.38 4.75
N ARG A 61 11.74 12.24 3.76
CA ARG A 61 12.47 13.39 3.17
C ARG A 61 11.54 14.34 2.43
N ALA A 62 10.52 13.81 1.75
CA ALA A 62 9.51 14.62 1.08
C ALA A 62 8.68 15.44 2.09
N ALA A 63 8.24 14.85 3.21
CA ALA A 63 7.50 15.57 4.24
C ALA A 63 8.29 16.76 4.81
N ARG A 64 9.58 16.56 5.11
CA ARG A 64 10.49 17.65 5.51
C ARG A 64 10.61 18.72 4.44
N PHE A 65 10.76 18.32 3.18
CA PHE A 65 10.82 19.25 2.07
C PHE A 65 9.52 20.05 1.90
N ILE A 66 8.34 19.43 2.04
CA ILE A 66 7.05 20.10 1.83
C ILE A 66 6.80 21.18 2.89
N LEU A 67 7.18 20.92 4.14
CA LEU A 67 6.99 21.85 5.25
C LEU A 67 8.19 22.76 5.54
N SER A 68 9.29 22.63 4.77
CA SER A 68 10.58 23.29 5.07
C SER A 68 11.10 23.03 6.49
N SER A 69 10.71 21.91 7.10
CA SER A 69 11.04 21.60 8.50
C SER A 69 12.23 20.64 8.58
N TYR A 70 13.40 21.19 8.91
CA TYR A 70 14.68 20.48 8.95
C TYR A 70 15.28 20.35 10.35
N ASP A 71 14.57 20.81 11.37
CA ASP A 71 15.01 20.69 12.75
C ASP A 71 15.07 19.22 13.21
N HIS A 72 16.03 18.91 14.06
CA HIS A 72 16.28 17.57 14.59
C HIS A 72 15.19 17.14 15.55
N PHE A 73 14.64 18.06 16.35
CA PHE A 73 13.59 17.77 17.33
C PHE A 73 12.22 17.52 16.70
N THR A 74 12.05 17.86 15.42
CA THR A 74 10.78 17.66 14.73
C THR A 74 10.56 16.20 14.35
N SER A 75 9.48 15.63 14.90
CA SER A 75 9.05 14.28 14.56
C SER A 75 8.54 14.22 13.13
N VAL A 76 9.17 13.38 12.30
CA VAL A 76 8.74 13.17 10.91
C VAL A 76 7.33 12.56 10.83
N SER A 77 6.95 11.75 11.82
CA SER A 77 5.59 11.22 11.91
C SER A 77 4.57 12.34 12.09
N SER A 78 4.88 13.36 12.92
CA SER A 78 4.03 14.55 13.07
C SER A 78 3.89 15.32 11.76
N LEU A 79 5.01 15.54 11.04
CA LEU A 79 5.00 16.19 9.72
C LEU A 79 4.13 15.43 8.71
N LYS A 80 4.20 14.09 8.70
CA LYS A 80 3.36 13.26 7.81
C LYS A 80 1.88 13.39 8.17
N ASN A 81 1.55 13.38 9.45
CA ASN A 81 0.17 13.55 9.92
C ASN A 81 -0.39 14.92 9.54
N GLN A 82 0.38 15.99 9.73
CA GLN A 82 0.01 17.35 9.31
C GLN A 82 -0.27 17.43 7.79
N LEU A 83 0.48 16.66 6.99
CA LEU A 83 0.30 16.61 5.54
C LEU A 83 -0.76 15.60 5.08
N GLY A 84 -1.34 14.79 5.98
CA GLY A 84 -2.21 13.67 5.61
C GLY A 84 -1.50 12.58 4.80
N LEU A 85 -0.18 12.42 4.98
CA LEU A 85 0.63 11.44 4.26
C LEU A 85 0.62 10.10 5.00
N THR A 86 -0.28 9.22 4.59
CA THR A 86 -0.36 7.84 5.08
C THR A 86 0.91 7.04 4.79
N PRO A 87 1.37 6.14 5.68
CA PRO A 87 2.54 5.28 5.46
C PRO A 87 2.45 4.48 4.15
N LEU A 88 3.58 4.32 3.45
CA LEU A 88 3.58 3.58 2.17
C LEU A 88 3.15 2.13 2.35
N LEU A 89 3.53 1.50 3.47
CA LEU A 89 3.18 0.11 3.77
C LEU A 89 1.66 -0.13 3.73
N LEU A 90 0.89 0.76 4.34
CA LEU A 90 -0.58 0.66 4.36
C LEU A 90 -1.16 0.84 2.95
N ARG A 91 -0.61 1.76 2.16
CA ARG A 91 -1.02 1.98 0.77
C ARG A 91 -0.73 0.76 -0.12
N ARG A 92 0.39 0.06 0.10
CA ARG A 92 0.68 -1.21 -0.59
C ARG A 92 -0.30 -2.31 -0.20
N LYS A 93 -0.66 -2.40 1.09
CA LYS A 93 -1.69 -3.33 1.57
C LYS A 93 -3.02 -3.09 0.87
N VAL A 94 -3.47 -1.83 0.79
CA VAL A 94 -4.67 -1.44 0.03
C VAL A 94 -4.55 -1.87 -1.44
N SER A 95 -3.45 -1.55 -2.11
CA SER A 95 -3.24 -1.87 -3.53
C SER A 95 -3.24 -3.38 -3.80
N ARG A 96 -2.67 -4.17 -2.90
CA ARG A 96 -2.66 -5.65 -2.96
C ARG A 96 -4.06 -6.23 -2.78
N LEU A 97 -4.81 -5.77 -1.77
CA LEU A 97 -6.18 -6.22 -1.54
C LEU A 97 -7.12 -5.83 -2.68
N CYS A 98 -6.96 -4.63 -3.25
CA CYS A 98 -7.70 -4.23 -4.47
C CYS A 98 -7.37 -5.12 -5.67
N LEU A 99 -6.12 -5.58 -5.83
CA LEU A 99 -5.77 -6.52 -6.89
C LEU A 99 -6.43 -7.88 -6.67
N LEU A 100 -6.41 -8.40 -5.43
CA LEU A 100 -7.07 -9.67 -5.10
C LEU A 100 -8.60 -9.57 -5.29
N HIS A 101 -9.21 -8.46 -4.89
CA HIS A 101 -10.63 -8.17 -5.12
C HIS A 101 -10.99 -8.27 -6.60
N LYS A 102 -10.19 -7.63 -7.46
CA LYS A 102 -10.38 -7.70 -8.92
C LYS A 102 -10.26 -9.12 -9.46
N ILE A 103 -9.28 -9.89 -8.99
CA ILE A 103 -9.15 -11.31 -9.37
C ILE A 103 -10.39 -12.08 -8.93
N TYR A 104 -10.86 -11.87 -7.70
CA TYR A 104 -11.98 -12.61 -7.13
C TYR A 104 -13.32 -12.31 -7.82
N TYR A 105 -13.65 -11.04 -8.11
CA TYR A 105 -14.96 -10.65 -8.63
C TYR A 105 -15.01 -10.41 -10.14
N HIS A 106 -13.89 -10.06 -10.78
CA HIS A 106 -13.89 -9.56 -12.16
C HIS A 106 -13.05 -10.39 -13.13
N CYS A 107 -12.34 -11.43 -12.66
CA CYS A 107 -11.52 -12.29 -13.51
C CYS A 107 -11.78 -13.77 -13.19
N PRO A 108 -12.87 -14.38 -13.69
CA PRO A 108 -13.25 -15.76 -13.34
C PRO A 108 -12.16 -16.78 -13.68
N ASP A 109 -11.52 -16.67 -14.85
CA ASP A 109 -10.47 -17.61 -15.28
C ASP A 109 -9.28 -17.62 -14.30
N LEU A 110 -8.85 -16.44 -13.84
CA LEU A 110 -7.78 -16.32 -12.86
C LEU A 110 -8.22 -16.73 -11.46
N ARG A 111 -9.46 -16.42 -11.08
CA ARG A 111 -10.03 -16.83 -9.80
C ARG A 111 -9.99 -18.35 -9.69
N ASP A 112 -10.52 -19.06 -10.68
CA ASP A 112 -10.67 -20.52 -10.63
C ASP A 112 -9.32 -21.22 -10.73
N SER A 113 -8.35 -20.61 -11.43
CA SER A 113 -6.98 -21.13 -11.52
C SER A 113 -6.14 -20.88 -10.26
N LEU A 114 -6.31 -19.74 -9.58
CA LEU A 114 -5.40 -19.30 -8.50
C LEU A 114 -5.98 -19.43 -7.10
N LEU A 115 -7.31 -19.43 -6.97
CA LEU A 115 -8.02 -19.38 -5.71
C LEU A 115 -8.88 -20.63 -5.55
N SER A 116 -8.92 -21.16 -4.34
CA SER A 116 -9.78 -22.30 -4.01
C SER A 116 -10.61 -21.99 -2.78
N PRO A 117 -11.83 -22.53 -2.67
CA PRO A 117 -12.62 -22.39 -1.46
C PRO A 117 -11.94 -23.13 -0.30
N PRO A 118 -12.08 -22.65 0.95
CA PRO A 118 -11.54 -23.31 2.12
C PRO A 118 -12.22 -24.66 2.37
N GLU A 119 -11.45 -25.64 2.84
CA GLU A 119 -11.95 -27.00 3.12
C GLU A 119 -13.01 -27.04 4.23
N ARG A 120 -12.93 -26.10 5.17
CA ARG A 120 -13.93 -25.92 6.23
C ARG A 120 -14.27 -24.44 6.35
N MET A 121 -15.57 -24.13 6.20
CA MET A 121 -16.12 -22.81 6.47
C MET A 121 -16.66 -22.78 7.90
N SER A 122 -16.17 -21.86 8.72
CA SER A 122 -16.77 -21.52 10.02
C SER A 122 -17.09 -20.04 10.01
N SER A 123 -18.37 -19.67 10.15
CA SER A 123 -18.82 -18.27 10.19
C SER A 123 -18.22 -17.48 11.36
N HIS A 124 -17.79 -18.17 12.43
CA HIS A 124 -17.13 -17.56 13.59
C HIS A 124 -15.65 -17.26 13.36
N LEU A 125 -15.00 -17.96 12.42
CA LEU A 125 -13.55 -17.87 12.19
C LEU A 125 -13.20 -17.23 10.84
N ASN A 126 -14.13 -17.28 9.88
CA ASN A 126 -13.92 -16.88 8.50
C ASN A 126 -15.01 -15.90 8.06
N ASN A 127 -14.64 -14.96 7.21
CA ASN A 127 -15.63 -14.13 6.52
C ASN A 127 -16.39 -14.92 5.44
N SER A 128 -17.46 -14.31 4.91
CA SER A 128 -18.37 -14.93 3.96
C SER A 128 -17.74 -15.32 2.62
N CYS A 129 -16.61 -14.71 2.24
CA CYS A 129 -15.91 -14.98 0.99
C CYS A 129 -14.45 -15.39 1.24
N ALA A 130 -14.25 -16.20 2.28
CA ALA A 130 -12.93 -16.66 2.65
C ALA A 130 -12.32 -17.54 1.55
N ILE A 131 -11.00 -17.45 1.41
CA ILE A 131 -10.22 -18.17 0.41
C ILE A 131 -9.30 -19.16 1.13
N LYS A 132 -9.08 -20.34 0.54
CA LYS A 132 -8.12 -21.32 1.05
C LYS A 132 -6.74 -20.69 1.20
N ARG A 133 -6.16 -20.77 2.39
CA ARG A 133 -4.81 -20.25 2.65
C ARG A 133 -3.79 -21.04 1.83
N ILE A 134 -2.91 -20.30 1.18
CA ILE A 134 -1.72 -20.83 0.50
C ILE A 134 -0.53 -20.52 1.41
N SER A 135 0.30 -21.51 1.71
CA SER A 135 1.53 -21.32 2.48
C SER A 135 2.64 -22.20 1.93
N GLY A 136 3.87 -21.74 2.14
CA GLY A 136 5.09 -22.43 1.77
C GLY A 136 6.12 -22.38 2.89
N LYS A 137 7.24 -23.07 2.69
CA LYS A 137 8.31 -23.20 3.69
C LYS A 137 9.09 -21.90 3.90
N SER A 138 9.19 -21.04 2.89
CA SER A 138 10.00 -19.83 2.96
C SER A 138 9.17 -18.60 3.32
N LYS A 139 9.74 -17.71 4.12
CA LYS A 139 9.14 -16.41 4.41
C LYS A 139 8.92 -15.59 3.12
N ALA A 140 9.87 -15.63 2.20
CA ALA A 140 9.76 -14.91 0.93
C ALA A 140 8.52 -15.35 0.12
N PHE A 141 8.18 -16.63 0.12
CA PHE A 141 6.95 -17.12 -0.52
C PHE A 141 5.71 -16.64 0.24
N ASN A 142 5.67 -16.79 1.57
CA ASN A 142 4.52 -16.38 2.37
C ASN A 142 4.25 -14.87 2.34
N GLU A 143 5.27 -14.07 2.06
CA GLU A 143 5.20 -12.61 1.90
C GLU A 143 4.98 -12.17 0.44
N SER A 144 4.90 -13.11 -0.50
CA SER A 144 4.57 -12.83 -1.90
C SER A 144 3.08 -12.45 -2.04
N LEU A 145 2.72 -11.94 -3.23
CA LEU A 145 1.38 -11.40 -3.53
C LEU A 145 0.25 -12.28 -2.97
N LEU A 146 0.12 -13.52 -3.44
CA LEU A 146 -1.08 -14.34 -3.19
C LEU A 146 -1.18 -14.81 -1.73
N PRO A 147 -0.16 -15.46 -1.13
CA PRO A 147 -0.26 -15.91 0.26
C PRO A 147 -0.54 -14.77 1.23
N LEU A 148 0.11 -13.62 1.05
CA LEU A 148 -0.08 -12.46 1.90
C LEU A 148 -1.45 -11.81 1.69
N ALA A 149 -1.87 -11.63 0.42
CA ALA A 149 -3.18 -11.05 0.12
C ALA A 149 -4.33 -11.92 0.65
N ILE A 150 -4.25 -13.24 0.50
CA ILE A 150 -5.26 -14.18 1.00
C ILE A 150 -5.32 -14.14 2.53
N SER A 151 -4.15 -14.09 3.19
CA SER A 151 -4.09 -13.97 4.64
C SER A 151 -4.78 -12.69 5.13
N GLU A 152 -4.48 -11.55 4.49
CA GLU A 152 -5.07 -10.26 4.83
C GLU A 152 -6.58 -10.20 4.49
N TRP A 153 -6.99 -10.76 3.35
CA TRP A 153 -8.37 -10.83 2.90
C TRP A 153 -9.24 -11.62 3.87
N ASN A 154 -8.74 -12.77 4.33
CA ASN A 154 -9.47 -13.61 5.28
C ASN A 154 -9.63 -12.96 6.67
N GLN A 155 -8.85 -11.92 6.97
CA GLN A 155 -8.97 -11.13 8.21
C GLN A 155 -9.95 -9.96 8.04
N LEU A 156 -10.41 -9.64 6.83
CA LEU A 156 -11.36 -8.56 6.61
C LEU A 156 -12.77 -8.96 7.07
N PRO A 157 -13.55 -8.01 7.62
CA PRO A 157 -14.96 -8.22 7.92
C PRO A 157 -15.79 -8.57 6.68
N SER A 158 -16.80 -9.41 6.84
CA SER A 158 -17.73 -9.79 5.75
C SER A 158 -18.39 -8.57 5.10
N SER A 159 -18.63 -7.48 5.84
CA SER A 159 -19.22 -6.24 5.31
C SER A 159 -18.38 -5.56 4.23
N ILE A 160 -17.05 -5.74 4.27
CA ILE A 160 -16.13 -5.19 3.26
C ILE A 160 -15.98 -6.17 2.10
N VAL A 161 -15.83 -7.44 2.44
CA VAL A 161 -15.47 -8.49 1.49
C VAL A 161 -16.58 -8.76 0.48
N THR A 162 -17.85 -8.63 0.87
CA THR A 162 -19.01 -8.86 -0.01
C THR A 162 -19.22 -7.79 -1.08
N ILE A 163 -18.54 -6.65 -0.97
CA ILE A 163 -18.72 -5.53 -1.90
C ILE A 163 -18.13 -5.94 -3.26
N SER A 164 -18.98 -6.10 -4.27
CA SER A 164 -18.56 -6.45 -5.63
C SER A 164 -18.05 -5.26 -6.43
N ASP A 165 -18.53 -4.04 -6.15
CA ASP A 165 -18.08 -2.83 -6.84
C ASP A 165 -16.66 -2.43 -6.38
N ALA A 166 -15.75 -2.28 -7.34
CA ALA A 166 -14.35 -2.00 -7.06
C ALA A 166 -14.13 -0.62 -6.40
N THR A 167 -14.97 0.38 -6.71
CA THR A 167 -14.81 1.73 -6.16
C THR A 167 -15.32 1.81 -4.72
N ALA A 168 -16.48 1.22 -4.45
CA ALA A 168 -17.04 1.09 -3.11
C ALA A 168 -16.13 0.24 -2.20
N PHE A 169 -15.56 -0.85 -2.72
CA PHE A 169 -14.59 -1.67 -2.00
C PHE A 169 -13.35 -0.86 -1.63
N LEU A 170 -12.77 -0.11 -2.57
CA LEU A 170 -11.58 0.71 -2.30
C LEU A 170 -11.85 1.77 -1.23
N ASN A 171 -12.99 2.47 -1.29
CA ASN A 171 -13.31 3.52 -0.33
C ASN A 171 -13.49 2.96 1.09
N THR A 172 -14.26 1.88 1.22
CA THR A 172 -14.47 1.21 2.52
C THR A 172 -13.19 0.60 3.08
N LEU A 173 -12.37 -0.03 2.22
CA LEU A 173 -11.07 -0.56 2.60
C LEU A 173 -10.13 0.55 3.09
N GLN A 174 -10.09 1.69 2.40
CA GLN A 174 -9.27 2.83 2.81
C GLN A 174 -9.67 3.32 4.20
N THR A 175 -10.97 3.48 4.49
CA THR A 175 -11.43 3.88 5.83
C THR A 175 -11.12 2.87 6.94
N HIS A 176 -10.99 1.59 6.59
CA HIS A 176 -10.66 0.53 7.55
C HIS A 176 -9.14 0.41 7.80
N VAL A 177 -8.30 0.78 6.82
CA VAL A 177 -6.85 0.53 6.85
C VAL A 177 -6.04 1.80 7.11
N LEU A 178 -6.50 2.96 6.66
CA LEU A 178 -5.81 4.26 6.73
C LEU A 178 -6.44 5.15 7.80
#